data_AF-A0A7R8RL68-F1
#
_entry.id   AF-A0A7R8RL68-F1
#
_cell.length_a   1.000
_cell.length_b   1.000
_cell.length_c   1.000
_cell.angle_alpha   90.00
_cell.angle_beta   90.00
_cell.angle_gamma   90.00
#
_symmetry.space_group_name_H-M   'P 1'
#
loop_
_entity.id
_entity.type
_entity.pdbx_description
1 polymer ?
#
loop_
_entity_poly.entity_id
_entity_poly.type
_entity_poly.pdbx_seq_one_letter_code
_entity_poly.pdbx_strand_id
1 'polypeptide(L)'
;MREQLDQDHDMHIAPSGPEAPAQPEPGLNGEVAALRSEIEGLRTALSSRPVIDIARGILIASTPCTSSQAWQTLVSASQESNIKLRDIAHQLVESFHGIPLPPATRRALQTAIRHTRAR
;
A
#
# COMPACT_ATOMS: atom_id res chain seq x y z
N MET A 1 -83.34 -7.65 27.10
CA MET A 1 -82.24 -8.63 27.06
C MET A 1 -81.86 -8.73 25.58
N ARG A 2 -81.11 -7.79 24.98
CA ARG A 2 -79.68 -7.43 25.12
C ARG A 2 -78.76 -8.64 24.94
N GLU A 3 -78.05 -8.65 23.80
CA GLU A 3 -76.78 -9.32 23.39
C GLU A 3 -76.88 -9.45 21.85
N GLN A 4 -76.32 -8.61 20.97
CA GLN A 4 -75.01 -7.96 20.84
C GLN A 4 -73.87 -8.95 20.55
N LEU A 5 -73.11 -8.67 19.46
CA LEU A 5 -71.80 -9.23 19.05
C LEU A 5 -71.91 -10.53 18.23
N ASP A 6 -71.34 -10.73 17.05
CA ASP A 6 -70.28 -10.07 16.24
C ASP A 6 -70.66 -10.30 14.76
N GLN A 7 -70.64 -9.31 13.84
CA GLN A 7 -69.44 -8.79 13.19
C GLN A 7 -68.36 -9.85 12.91
N ASP A 8 -68.72 -10.89 12.15
CA ASP A 8 -67.74 -11.55 11.29
C ASP A 8 -67.37 -10.59 10.15
N HIS A 9 -66.49 -9.67 10.51
CA HIS A 9 -65.70 -8.86 9.61
C HIS A 9 -64.88 -9.85 8.76
N ASP A 10 -65.40 -10.17 7.58
CA ASP A 10 -64.70 -10.94 6.55
C ASP A 10 -63.49 -10.09 6.10
N MET A 11 -62.43 -10.19 6.90
CA MET A 11 -61.16 -9.53 6.72
C MET A 11 -60.52 -10.19 5.51
N HIS A 12 -60.78 -9.62 4.33
CA HIS A 12 -60.10 -9.95 3.09
C HIS A 12 -58.60 -9.66 3.28
N ILE A 13 -57.86 -10.65 3.80
CA ILE A 13 -56.41 -10.64 3.83
C ILE A 13 -55.96 -10.75 2.38
N ALA A 14 -55.56 -9.62 1.82
CA ALA A 14 -54.81 -9.59 0.57
C ALA A 14 -53.54 -10.44 0.73
N PRO A 15 -53.15 -11.28 -0.24
CA PRO A 15 -51.85 -11.91 -0.20
C PRO A 15 -50.79 -10.81 -0.33
N SER A 16 -50.06 -10.55 0.76
CA SER A 16 -48.85 -9.74 0.72
C SER A 16 -47.90 -10.38 -0.31
N GLY A 17 -47.57 -9.61 -1.35
CA GLY A 17 -46.62 -9.98 -2.39
C GLY A 17 -45.22 -10.25 -1.84
N PRO A 18 -44.29 -10.68 -2.71
CA PRO A 18 -43.10 -11.42 -2.33
C PRO A 18 -42.23 -10.61 -1.37
N GLU A 19 -41.91 -11.25 -0.26
CA GLU A 19 -40.84 -10.89 0.66
C GLU A 19 -39.65 -10.38 -0.15
N ALA A 20 -39.37 -9.07 -0.03
CA ALA A 20 -38.21 -8.46 -0.65
C ALA A 20 -36.98 -9.31 -0.29
N PRO A 21 -36.08 -9.63 -1.24
CA PRO A 21 -34.98 -10.54 -0.95
C PRO A 21 -34.19 -9.97 0.23
N ALA A 22 -34.22 -10.71 1.34
CA ALA A 22 -33.36 -10.48 2.48
C ALA A 22 -31.94 -10.37 1.92
N GLN A 23 -31.37 -9.16 2.01
CA GLN A 23 -29.98 -8.97 1.66
C GLN A 23 -29.21 -10.00 2.49
N PRO A 24 -28.40 -10.88 1.88
CA PRO A 24 -27.68 -11.87 2.67
C PRO A 24 -26.79 -11.09 3.63
N GLU A 25 -27.15 -11.13 4.92
CA GLU A 25 -26.25 -10.81 6.03
C GLU A 25 -24.91 -11.46 5.65
N PRO A 26 -23.80 -10.70 5.59
CA PRO A 26 -22.53 -11.27 5.17
C PRO A 26 -22.19 -12.38 6.15
N GLY A 27 -22.50 -13.61 5.77
CA GLY A 27 -22.19 -14.77 6.58
C GLY A 27 -20.68 -14.79 6.80
N LEU A 28 -20.24 -15.56 7.80
CA LEU A 28 -18.83 -15.68 8.19
C LEU A 28 -17.85 -15.76 7.00
N ASN A 29 -18.26 -16.35 5.88
CA ASN A 29 -17.48 -16.41 4.63
C ASN A 29 -17.22 -15.04 3.97
N GLY A 30 -18.18 -14.12 3.97
CA GLY A 30 -18.03 -12.77 3.44
C GLY A 30 -17.09 -11.93 4.30
N GLU A 31 -17.20 -12.05 5.62
CA GLU A 31 -16.30 -11.38 6.57
C GLU A 31 -14.86 -11.91 6.44
N VAL A 32 -14.69 -13.23 6.34
CA VAL A 32 -13.38 -13.86 6.10
C VAL A 32 -12.77 -13.40 4.76
N ALA A 33 -13.57 -13.24 3.71
CA ALA A 33 -13.09 -12.75 2.41
C ALA A 33 -12.62 -11.29 2.48
N ALA A 34 -13.37 -10.42 3.16
CA ALA A 34 -12.99 -9.01 3.35
C ALA A 34 -11.67 -8.88 4.12
N LEU A 35 -11.52 -9.60 5.24
CA LEU A 35 -10.29 -9.61 6.04
C LEU A 35 -9.08 -10.13 5.25
N ARG A 36 -9.26 -11.14 4.40
CA ARG A 36 -8.18 -11.62 3.51
C ARG A 36 -7.76 -10.57 2.49
N SER A 37 -8.71 -9.87 1.89
CA SER A 37 -8.42 -8.78 0.94
C SER A 37 -7.68 -7.63 1.61
N GLU A 38 -8.06 -7.28 2.85
CA GLU A 38 -7.39 -6.25 3.63
C GLU A 38 -5.95 -6.66 3.99
N ILE A 39 -5.76 -7.90 4.47
CA ILE A 39 -4.42 -8.45 4.74
C ILE A 39 -3.55 -8.42 3.49
N GLU A 40 -4.08 -8.76 2.32
CA GLU A 40 -3.31 -8.74 1.08
C GLU A 40 -2.96 -7.31 0.63
N GLY A 41 -3.89 -6.36 0.79
CA GLY A 41 -3.64 -4.94 0.56
C GLY A 41 -2.55 -4.39 1.49
N LEU A 42 -2.61 -4.73 2.78
CA LEU A 42 -1.60 -4.36 3.77
C LEU A 42 -0.24 -5.03 3.49
N ARG A 43 -0.22 -6.32 3.12
CA ARG A 43 1.01 -7.02 2.71
C ARG A 43 1.63 -6.39 1.47
N THR A 44 0.80 -6.03 0.50
CA THR A 44 1.25 -5.32 -0.70
C THR A 44 1.86 -3.97 -0.31
N ALA A 45 1.16 -3.18 0.51
CA ALA A 45 1.63 -1.89 1.01
C ALA A 45 2.95 -2.01 1.81
N LEU A 46 3.06 -3.01 2.69
CA LEU A 46 4.25 -3.27 3.50
C LEU A 46 5.43 -3.84 2.69
N SER A 47 5.17 -4.72 1.71
CA SER A 47 6.19 -5.16 0.74
C SER A 47 6.68 -3.99 -0.11
N SER A 48 5.79 -3.02 -0.33
CA SER A 48 6.07 -1.77 -1.03
C SER A 48 6.64 -0.69 -0.12
N ARG A 49 7.32 -1.03 0.99
CA ARG A 49 8.32 -0.10 1.58
C ARG A 49 9.06 0.50 0.38
N PRO A 50 8.90 1.80 0.08
CA PRO A 50 9.42 2.34 -1.15
C PRO A 50 10.89 1.94 -1.15
N VAL A 51 11.34 1.16 -2.13
CA VAL A 51 12.74 0.70 -2.18
C VAL A 51 13.72 1.87 -2.00
N ILE A 52 13.25 3.06 -2.34
CA ILE A 52 13.83 4.37 -2.10
C ILE A 52 14.10 4.65 -0.61
N ASP A 53 13.18 4.33 0.30
CA ASP A 53 13.33 4.50 1.74
C ASP A 53 14.38 3.58 2.33
N ILE A 54 14.43 2.33 1.86
CA ILE A 54 15.49 1.38 2.22
C ILE A 54 16.84 1.91 1.71
N ALA A 55 16.89 2.34 0.44
CA ALA A 55 18.08 2.95 -0.15
C ALA A 55 18.53 4.22 0.62
N ARG A 56 17.59 5.06 1.07
CA ARG A 56 17.89 6.21 1.94
C ARG A 56 18.50 5.76 3.26
N GLY A 57 17.91 4.76 3.92
CA GLY A 57 18.44 4.19 5.16
C GLY A 57 19.86 3.65 5.00
N ILE A 58 20.11 2.95 3.89
CA ILE A 58 21.45 2.49 3.51
C ILE A 58 22.44 3.66 3.39
N LEU A 59 22.08 4.74 2.70
CA LEU A 59 22.96 5.91 2.55
C LEU A 59 23.25 6.57 3.90
N ILE A 60 22.25 6.73 4.76
CA ILE A 60 22.41 7.28 6.12
C ILE A 60 23.33 6.39 6.96
N ALA A 61 23.21 5.06 6.85
CA ALA A 61 24.06 4.12 7.58
C ALA A 61 25.50 4.06 7.04
N SER A 62 25.67 4.25 5.73
CA SER A 62 26.97 4.09 5.05
C SER A 62 27.78 5.37 4.97
N THR A 63 27.15 6.54 5.18
CA THR A 63 27.77 7.84 5.05
C THR A 63 27.24 8.81 6.11
N PRO A 64 28.06 9.76 6.61
CA PRO A 64 27.58 10.79 7.52
C PRO A 64 26.70 11.78 6.76
N CYS A 65 25.41 11.47 6.59
CA CYS A 65 24.43 12.34 5.98
C CYS A 65 23.07 12.26 6.69
N THR A 66 22.32 13.36 6.64
CA THR A 66 20.94 13.45 7.11
C THR A 66 19.97 12.76 6.14
N SER A 67 18.73 12.51 6.58
CA SER A 67 17.68 11.96 5.71
C SER A 67 17.44 12.81 4.46
N SER A 68 17.43 14.13 4.59
CA SER A 68 17.28 15.06 3.46
C SER A 68 18.46 14.98 2.48
N GLN A 69 19.69 14.87 2.99
CA GLN A 69 20.89 14.70 2.16
C GLN A 69 20.90 13.34 1.44
N ALA A 70 20.44 12.26 2.09
CA ALA A 70 20.30 10.95 1.45
C ALA A 70 19.30 11.00 0.29
N TRP A 71 18.14 11.64 0.49
CA TRP A 71 17.18 11.87 -0.60
C TRP A 71 17.80 12.67 -1.74
N GLN A 72 18.46 13.80 -1.43
CA GLN A 72 19.10 14.64 -2.44
C GLN A 72 20.20 13.90 -3.22
N THR A 73 20.92 13.01 -2.55
CA THR A 73 21.94 12.16 -3.18
C THR A 73 21.31 11.23 -4.23
N LEU A 74 20.20 10.57 -3.90
CA LEU A 74 19.48 9.71 -4.84
C LEU A 74 18.92 10.48 -6.04
N VAL A 75 18.35 11.66 -5.80
CA VAL A 75 17.84 12.55 -6.86
C VAL A 75 18.98 13.02 -7.78
N SER A 76 20.09 13.47 -7.20
CA SER A 76 21.24 13.96 -7.97
C SER A 76 21.89 12.83 -8.78
N ALA A 77 22.00 11.63 -8.23
CA ALA A 77 22.50 10.46 -8.96
C ALA A 77 21.56 10.05 -10.11
N SER A 78 20.24 10.16 -9.91
CA SER A 78 19.23 9.91 -10.95
C SER A 78 19.37 10.90 -12.12
N GLN A 79 19.55 12.18 -11.81
CA GLN A 79 19.75 13.21 -12.83
C GLN A 79 21.07 13.03 -13.59
N GLU A 80 22.16 12.75 -12.88
CA GLU A 80 23.50 12.55 -13.48
C GLU A 80 23.54 11.32 -14.42
N SER A 81 22.86 10.23 -14.05
CA SER A 81 22.88 8.99 -14.83
C SER A 81 21.74 8.83 -15.82
N ASN A 82 20.72 9.70 -15.76
CA ASN A 82 19.44 9.54 -16.47
C ASN A 82 18.79 8.16 -16.23
N ILE A 83 18.99 7.56 -15.05
CA ILE A 83 18.35 6.33 -14.60
C ILE A 83 17.22 6.70 -13.65
N LYS A 84 16.09 6.01 -13.74
CA LYS A 84 14.96 6.24 -12.82
C LYS A 84 15.41 6.04 -11.38
N LEU A 85 15.03 6.97 -10.50
CA LEU A 85 15.41 6.94 -9.09
C LEU A 85 15.05 5.60 -8.41
N ARG A 86 13.90 5.02 -8.75
CA ARG A 86 13.48 3.69 -8.24
C ARG A 86 14.45 2.58 -8.63
N ASP A 87 15.00 2.62 -9.84
CA ASP A 87 15.94 1.62 -10.32
C ASP A 87 17.31 1.79 -9.67
N ILE A 88 17.76 3.03 -9.44
CA ILE A 88 18.95 3.32 -8.63
C ILE A 88 18.79 2.79 -7.21
N ALA A 89 17.63 3.03 -6.60
CA ALA A 89 17.33 2.54 -5.27
C ALA A 89 17.33 1.01 -5.20
N HIS A 90 16.72 0.33 -6.17
CA HIS A 90 16.81 -1.13 -6.29
C HIS A 90 18.25 -1.61 -6.40
N GLN A 91 19.03 -1.06 -7.34
CA GLN A 91 20.42 -1.45 -7.54
C GLN A 91 21.29 -1.22 -6.30
N LEU A 92 21.02 -0.14 -5.55
CA LEU A 92 21.70 0.11 -4.29
C LEU A 92 21.31 -0.93 -3.23
N VAL A 93 20.03 -1.28 -3.10
CA VAL A 93 19.58 -2.29 -2.15
C VAL A 93 20.16 -3.67 -2.49
N GLU A 94 20.11 -4.08 -3.75
CA GLU A 94 20.68 -5.36 -4.21
C GLU A 94 22.20 -5.44 -3.95
N SER A 95 22.90 -4.30 -3.96
CA SER A 95 24.33 -4.30 -3.63
C SER A 95 24.67 -4.68 -2.21
N PHE A 96 23.76 -4.43 -1.27
CA PHE A 96 23.90 -4.89 0.10
C PHE A 96 23.65 -6.40 0.24
N HIS A 97 23.00 -7.00 -0.76
CA HIS A 97 22.85 -8.46 -0.88
C HIS A 97 23.98 -9.12 -1.70
N GLY A 98 25.05 -8.38 -2.03
CA GLY A 98 26.22 -8.90 -2.73
C GLY A 98 26.17 -8.79 -4.25
N ILE A 99 25.13 -8.18 -4.83
CA ILE A 99 25.05 -7.94 -6.28
C ILE A 99 25.80 -6.66 -6.64
N PRO A 100 26.87 -6.69 -7.44
CA PRO A 100 27.66 -5.49 -7.71
C PRO A 100 26.83 -4.36 -8.33
N LEU A 101 26.97 -3.11 -7.82
CA LEU A 101 26.34 -1.96 -8.47
C LEU A 101 26.81 -1.83 -9.92
N PRO A 102 25.90 -1.58 -10.88
CA PRO A 102 26.26 -1.20 -12.23
C PRO A 102 27.20 0.02 -12.25
N PRO A 103 28.22 0.05 -13.15
CA PRO A 103 29.21 1.12 -13.16
C PRO A 103 28.63 2.53 -13.34
N ALA A 104 27.55 2.68 -14.10
CA ALA A 104 26.85 3.95 -14.28
C ALA A 104 26.28 4.47 -12.96
N THR A 105 25.52 3.62 -12.26
CA THR A 105 24.90 3.95 -10.97
C THR A 105 25.93 4.20 -9.87
N ARG A 106 26.99 3.40 -9.82
CA ARG A 106 28.10 3.60 -8.88
C ARG A 106 28.75 4.97 -9.06
N ARG A 107 29.09 5.34 -10.30
CA ARG A 107 29.70 6.64 -10.60
C ARG A 107 28.78 7.79 -10.24
N ALA A 108 27.50 7.69 -10.60
CA ALA A 108 26.52 8.71 -10.28
C ALA A 108 26.34 8.91 -8.78
N LEU A 109 26.24 7.83 -8.00
CA LEU A 109 26.17 7.89 -6.53
C LEU A 109 27.44 8.49 -5.93
N GLN A 110 28.64 8.10 -6.40
CA GLN A 110 29.90 8.67 -5.93
C GLN A 110 30.01 10.17 -6.21
N THR A 111 29.59 10.62 -7.40
CA THR A 111 29.55 12.04 -7.75
C THR A 111 28.53 12.79 -6.88
N ALA A 112 27.31 12.26 -6.72
CA ALA A 112 26.26 12.87 -5.91
C ALA A 112 26.65 12.98 -4.42
N ILE A 113 27.27 11.95 -3.84
CA ILE A 113 27.75 11.97 -2.44
C ILE A 113 28.80 13.06 -2.24
N ARG A 114 29.75 13.22 -3.19
CA ARG A 114 30.76 14.28 -3.13
C ARG A 114 30.12 15.67 -3.13
N HIS A 115 29.15 15.92 -3.99
CA HIS A 115 28.46 17.21 -4.07
C HIS A 115 27.64 17.52 -2.80
N THR A 116 26.98 16.50 -2.25
CA THR A 116 26.09 16.69 -1.08
C THR A 116 26.88 16.93 0.22
N ARG A 117 28.12 16.46 0.30
CA ARG A 117 29.03 16.73 1.45
C ARG A 117 29.72 18.08 1.38
N ALA A 118 29.78 18.70 0.20
CA ALA A 118 30.39 20.01 0.00
C ALA A 118 29.40 21.18 0.23
N ARG A 119 28.18 20.89 0.68
CA ARG A 119 27.05 21.82 0.75
C ARG A 119 26.46 21.82 2.15
#